data_AF-A0AAW2NHG4-F1
#
_entry.id   AF-A0AAW2NHG4-F1
#
_cell.length_a   1.000
_cell.length_b   1.000
_cell.length_c   1.000
_cell.angle_alpha   90.00
_cell.angle_beta   90.00
_cell.angle_gamma   90.00
#
_symmetry.space_group_name_H-M   'P 1'
#
loop_
_entity.id
_entity.type
_entity.pdbx_description
1 polymer ?
#
loop_
_entity_poly.entity_id
_entity_poly.type
_entity_poly.pdbx_seq_one_letter_code
_entity_poly.pdbx_strand_id
1 'polypeptide(L)'
;MGGGEPEKEEDWPVTWIAGVRLVDAPVLFFVATHKAFRAELAALRRAAADAARNGVCGGEVVVDLRRRLEFLRLVYNYHTAAEDEVIFLALDAQVKNVVSTYSLEHKTIDDNFSSIFHHLDLLMKRDEDAPQMFQEFLFSIGSIQSMICQHMQKEEEQVFPLVKQKFTSEQQSQLVWQYMCSVPVILLEEFLPWMTLYLTSDEKLDVLGCIKLITPKERILQEVVLSWIQKVERYSSDVRNIYGKGHQLLNGLSSSKDIHPPQIQLVVQLKFIADVLIFYSDSLDKIFYPVLRQLSNKNLSSCSPLIDESQIKNLRVLLFCEAQGPDQNSRSFIEMLCQELESLERWFSKNLILLETEVFPSLSESCASEMQLWFLFTSLHMMPLGLLRCTVTWFSSHLTENQSNSILKNMKLGCPSISKPFISLLQEWVRIGCSGKTSIDKFRQNLEEMFNGRCFYLTKQNRQDTVFCNGLPGLNSTIKMRESVDIPRLPSLLGLKSVICLVLVR
;
A
#
# COMPACT_ATOMS: atom_id res chain seq x y z
N MET A 1 -14.14 -33.18 43.49
CA MET A 1 -15.14 -32.69 42.52
C MET A 1 -14.90 -31.21 42.35
N GLY A 2 -14.63 -30.78 41.13
CA GLY A 2 -14.24 -29.40 40.80
C GLY A 2 -13.70 -29.39 39.39
N GLY A 3 -14.52 -29.83 38.43
CA GLY A 3 -14.22 -29.71 37.01
C GLY A 3 -14.43 -28.25 36.63
N GLY A 4 -13.35 -27.55 36.33
CA GLY A 4 -13.43 -26.27 35.63
C GLY A 4 -13.93 -26.55 34.22
N GLU A 5 -15.10 -26.00 33.89
CA GLU A 5 -15.53 -25.91 32.49
C GLU A 5 -14.45 -25.14 31.70
N PRO A 6 -14.06 -25.59 30.50
CA PRO A 6 -13.23 -24.77 29.64
C PRO A 6 -13.98 -23.47 29.38
N GLU A 7 -13.29 -22.33 29.56
CA GLU A 7 -13.79 -21.02 29.14
C GLU A 7 -14.34 -21.15 27.72
N LYS A 8 -15.64 -20.90 27.55
CA LYS A 8 -16.26 -20.87 26.23
C LYS A 8 -15.48 -19.84 25.41
N GLU A 9 -14.83 -20.28 24.33
CA GLU A 9 -14.39 -19.38 23.27
C GLU A 9 -15.56 -18.44 22.98
N GLU A 10 -15.35 -17.12 23.10
CA GLU A 10 -16.29 -16.13 22.59
C GLU A 10 -16.38 -16.35 21.07
N ASP A 11 -17.28 -17.25 20.69
CA ASP A 11 -17.60 -17.56 19.31
C ASP A 11 -18.40 -16.36 18.80
N TRP A 12 -17.69 -15.34 18.34
CA TRP A 12 -18.28 -14.18 17.69
C TRP A 12 -19.19 -14.71 16.59
N PRO A 13 -20.49 -14.36 16.57
CA PRO A 13 -21.41 -14.92 15.60
C PRO A 13 -20.81 -14.70 14.22
N VAL A 14 -20.49 -15.81 13.54
CA VAL A 14 -20.03 -15.77 12.15
C VAL A 14 -21.26 -15.39 11.34
N THR A 15 -21.48 -14.09 11.19
CA THR A 15 -22.44 -13.46 10.27
C THR A 15 -21.94 -13.64 8.84
N TRP A 16 -21.56 -14.86 8.44
CA TRP A 16 -21.33 -15.13 7.04
C TRP A 16 -22.67 -15.01 6.33
N ILE A 17 -22.82 -13.88 5.65
CA ILE A 17 -23.50 -13.70 4.37
C ILE A 17 -24.64 -14.71 4.18
N ALA A 18 -25.85 -14.31 4.56
CA ALA A 18 -27.08 -15.07 4.38
C ALA A 18 -27.33 -15.47 2.91
N GLY A 19 -26.63 -16.49 2.40
CA GLY A 19 -26.78 -17.04 1.05
C GLY A 19 -26.53 -16.09 -0.12
N VAL A 20 -26.04 -14.87 0.11
CA VAL A 20 -25.78 -13.88 -0.95
C VAL A 20 -24.41 -14.14 -1.57
N ARG A 21 -24.33 -14.25 -2.90
CA ARG A 21 -23.03 -14.38 -3.56
C ARG A 21 -22.36 -13.01 -3.63
N LEU A 22 -21.03 -12.95 -3.50
CA LEU A 22 -20.26 -11.72 -3.64
C LEU A 22 -20.48 -11.06 -5.02
N VAL A 23 -20.74 -11.83 -6.08
CA VAL A 23 -21.07 -11.26 -7.40
C VAL A 23 -22.40 -10.50 -7.43
N ASP A 24 -23.31 -10.76 -6.49
CA ASP A 24 -24.61 -10.08 -6.37
C ASP A 24 -24.52 -8.89 -5.40
N ALA A 25 -23.52 -8.88 -4.50
CA ALA A 25 -23.24 -7.79 -3.56
C ALA A 25 -21.72 -7.60 -3.34
N PRO A 26 -21.00 -6.99 -4.31
CA PRO A 26 -19.53 -6.92 -4.30
C PRO A 26 -18.93 -6.26 -3.05
N VAL A 27 -19.65 -5.33 -2.42
CA VAL A 27 -19.19 -4.66 -1.19
C VAL A 27 -18.91 -5.66 -0.04
N LEU A 28 -19.52 -6.85 -0.07
CA LEU A 28 -19.26 -7.91 0.90
C LEU A 28 -17.83 -8.49 0.80
N PHE A 29 -17.02 -8.03 -0.15
CA PHE A 29 -15.57 -8.23 -0.12
C PHE A 29 -14.94 -7.74 1.18
N PHE A 30 -15.42 -6.62 1.76
CA PHE A 30 -14.98 -6.14 3.06
C PHE A 30 -15.30 -7.13 4.19
N VAL A 31 -16.47 -7.78 4.14
CA VAL A 31 -16.86 -8.81 5.12
C VAL A 31 -15.98 -10.06 5.00
N ALA A 32 -15.54 -10.43 3.79
CA ALA A 32 -14.54 -11.48 3.61
C ALA A 32 -13.22 -11.13 4.30
N THR A 33 -12.80 -9.85 4.23
CA THR A 33 -11.65 -9.33 4.97
C THR A 33 -11.89 -9.37 6.49
N HIS A 34 -13.09 -9.02 6.98
CA HIS A 34 -13.42 -9.06 8.41
C HIS A 34 -13.25 -10.46 9.00
N LYS A 35 -13.68 -11.49 8.26
CA LYS A 35 -13.48 -12.89 8.64
C LYS A 35 -12.00 -13.23 8.84
N ALA A 36 -11.13 -12.74 7.96
CA ALA A 36 -9.68 -12.93 8.09
C ALA A 36 -9.11 -12.20 9.31
N PHE A 37 -9.55 -10.97 9.59
CA PHE A 37 -9.15 -10.24 10.82
C PHE A 37 -9.53 -10.98 12.09
N ARG A 38 -10.79 -11.39 12.23
CA ARG A 38 -11.28 -12.12 13.41
C ARG A 38 -10.49 -13.40 13.64
N ALA A 39 -10.28 -14.17 12.57
CA ALA A 39 -9.55 -15.43 12.64
C ALA A 39 -8.05 -15.23 12.97
N GLU A 40 -7.40 -14.23 12.40
CA GLU A 40 -5.99 -13.94 12.67
C GLU A 40 -5.76 -13.41 14.10
N LEU A 41 -6.64 -12.55 14.60
CA LEU A 41 -6.60 -12.08 16.00
C LEU A 41 -6.77 -13.25 16.99
N ALA A 42 -7.71 -14.15 16.73
CA ALA A 42 -7.88 -15.36 17.53
C ALA A 42 -6.65 -16.28 17.47
N ALA A 43 -6.01 -16.41 16.30
CA ALA A 43 -4.78 -17.18 16.15
C ALA A 43 -3.58 -16.54 16.88
N LEU A 44 -3.45 -15.21 16.81
CA LEU A 44 -2.41 -14.45 17.53
C LEU A 44 -2.57 -14.58 19.04
N ARG A 45 -3.79 -14.42 19.56
CA ARG A 45 -4.09 -14.58 20.99
C ARG A 45 -3.77 -15.99 21.48
N ARG A 46 -4.16 -17.03 20.73
CA ARG A 46 -3.81 -18.42 21.05
C ARG A 46 -2.30 -18.63 21.07
N ALA A 47 -1.59 -18.17 20.04
CA ALA A 47 -0.13 -18.27 19.98
C ALA A 47 0.56 -17.56 21.17
N ALA A 48 0.09 -16.37 21.54
CA ALA A 48 0.57 -15.64 22.71
C ALA A 48 0.29 -16.39 24.02
N ALA A 49 -0.90 -16.99 24.15
CA ALA A 49 -1.29 -17.72 25.35
C ALA A 49 -0.49 -19.02 25.50
N ASP A 50 -0.24 -19.72 24.40
CA ASP A 50 0.59 -20.92 24.36
C ASP A 50 2.04 -20.61 24.73
N ALA A 51 2.58 -19.50 24.23
CA ALA A 51 3.91 -19.00 24.59
C ALA A 51 4.02 -18.71 26.10
N ALA A 52 3.00 -18.04 26.66
CA ALA A 52 2.94 -17.73 28.09
C ALA A 52 2.88 -18.99 28.97
N ARG A 53 2.08 -20.01 28.58
CA ARG A 53 1.93 -21.25 29.36
C ARG A 53 3.16 -22.15 29.32
N ASN A 54 3.84 -22.24 28.17
CA ASN A 54 4.95 -23.16 28.00
C ASN A 54 6.29 -22.63 28.53
N GLY A 55 6.35 -21.35 28.95
CA GLY A 55 7.61 -20.71 29.37
C GLY A 55 8.67 -20.62 28.26
N VAL A 56 8.32 -21.01 27.03
CA VAL A 56 9.18 -20.94 25.85
C VAL A 56 9.12 -19.51 25.31
N CYS A 57 9.77 -18.59 26.02
CA CYS A 57 10.06 -17.25 25.54
C CYS A 57 11.24 -17.28 24.56
N GLY A 58 11.13 -18.10 23.50
CA GLY A 58 12.06 -18.05 22.38
C GLY A 58 11.89 -16.70 21.69
N GLY A 59 13.00 -16.00 21.43
CA GLY A 59 12.95 -14.73 20.69
C GLY A 59 12.24 -14.85 19.34
N GLU A 60 12.28 -16.05 18.74
CA GLU A 60 11.56 -16.39 17.50
C GLU A 60 10.04 -16.24 17.59
N VAL A 61 9.42 -16.59 18.73
CA VAL A 61 7.95 -16.50 18.90
C VAL A 61 7.53 -15.03 18.97
N VAL A 62 8.26 -14.22 19.72
CA VAL A 62 7.99 -12.77 19.84
C VAL A 62 8.23 -12.07 18.49
N VAL A 63 9.25 -12.49 17.73
CA VAL A 63 9.50 -11.99 16.38
C VAL A 63 8.36 -12.36 15.41
N ASP A 64 7.84 -13.60 15.47
CA ASP A 64 6.70 -14.01 14.64
C ASP A 64 5.42 -13.24 15.00
N LEU A 65 5.10 -13.12 16.29
CA LEU A 65 3.96 -12.35 16.78
C LEU A 65 4.04 -10.89 16.33
N ARG A 66 5.19 -10.25 16.51
CA ARG A 66 5.43 -8.88 16.04
C ARG A 66 5.17 -8.74 14.56
N ARG A 67 5.80 -9.58 13.73
CA ARG A 67 5.67 -9.52 12.27
C ARG A 67 4.23 -9.69 11.79
N ARG A 68 3.47 -10.59 12.42
CA ARG A 68 2.06 -10.82 12.10
C ARG A 68 1.17 -9.65 12.53
N LEU A 69 1.41 -9.07 13.71
CA LEU A 69 0.70 -7.87 14.20
C LEU A 69 1.02 -6.61 13.39
N GLU A 70 2.27 -6.46 12.96
CA GLU A 70 2.72 -5.42 12.04
C GLU A 70 2.01 -5.49 10.69
N PHE A 71 1.92 -6.69 10.11
CA PHE A 71 1.14 -6.94 8.91
C PHE A 71 -0.36 -6.67 9.14
N LEU A 72 -0.92 -7.16 10.25
CA LEU A 72 -2.33 -6.98 10.58
C LEU A 72 -2.71 -5.50 10.70
N ARG A 73 -1.91 -4.70 11.42
CA ARG A 73 -2.10 -3.25 11.54
C ARG A 73 -2.01 -2.57 10.18
N LEU A 74 -1.04 -2.96 9.35
CA LEU A 74 -0.90 -2.38 8.01
C LEU A 74 -2.14 -2.64 7.15
N VAL A 75 -2.64 -3.88 7.12
CA VAL A 75 -3.88 -4.21 6.40
C VAL A 75 -5.07 -3.46 7.00
N TYR A 76 -5.16 -3.37 8.32
CA TYR A 76 -6.23 -2.65 9.03
C TYR A 76 -6.26 -1.16 8.65
N ASN A 77 -5.10 -0.52 8.56
CA ASN A 77 -5.01 0.90 8.19
C ASN A 77 -5.49 1.14 6.74
N TYR A 78 -5.12 0.28 5.80
CA TYR A 78 -5.63 0.38 4.42
C TYR A 78 -7.12 0.02 4.29
N HIS A 79 -7.60 -0.92 5.09
CA HIS A 79 -9.01 -1.32 5.16
C HIS A 79 -9.88 -0.16 5.65
N THR A 80 -9.57 0.38 6.84
CA THR A 80 -10.33 1.49 7.45
C THR A 80 -10.21 2.81 6.69
N ALA A 81 -9.07 3.09 6.06
CA ALA A 81 -8.96 4.22 5.16
C ALA A 81 -9.87 4.09 3.94
N ALA A 82 -9.99 2.89 3.36
CA ALA A 82 -10.92 2.66 2.26
C ALA A 82 -12.38 2.74 2.71
N GLU A 83 -12.69 2.31 3.92
CA GLU A 83 -14.02 2.52 4.51
C GLU A 83 -14.32 4.01 4.62
N ASP A 84 -13.45 4.79 5.27
CA ASP A 84 -13.63 6.23 5.47
C ASP A 84 -13.72 7.00 4.15
N GLU A 85 -12.77 6.77 3.24
CA GLU A 85 -12.57 7.60 2.04
C GLU A 85 -13.35 7.13 0.81
N VAL A 86 -13.81 5.87 0.78
CA VAL A 86 -14.52 5.30 -0.37
C VAL A 86 -15.94 4.92 0.00
N ILE A 87 -16.11 4.02 0.98
CA ILE A 87 -17.41 3.43 1.27
C ILE A 87 -18.31 4.43 2.00
N PHE A 88 -17.82 4.98 3.11
CA PHE A 88 -18.55 5.90 3.96
C PHE A 88 -18.74 7.24 3.28
N LEU A 89 -17.71 7.75 2.57
CA LEU A 89 -17.85 8.95 1.75
C LEU A 89 -18.97 8.81 0.70
N ALA A 90 -19.01 7.68 -0.03
CA ALA A 90 -20.08 7.43 -0.99
C ALA A 90 -21.45 7.33 -0.30
N LEU A 91 -21.51 6.70 0.87
CA LEU A 91 -22.75 6.53 1.62
C LEU A 91 -23.26 7.86 2.22
N ASP A 92 -22.40 8.74 2.70
CA ASP A 92 -22.79 10.03 3.31
C ASP A 92 -23.48 10.96 2.30
N ALA A 93 -23.09 10.87 1.02
CA ALA A 93 -23.77 11.54 -0.08
C ALA A 93 -25.23 11.09 -0.26
N GLN A 94 -25.59 9.91 0.25
CA GLN A 94 -26.93 9.32 0.16
C GLN A 94 -27.68 9.30 1.51
N VAL A 95 -26.96 9.25 2.63
CA VAL A 95 -27.50 9.08 3.99
C VAL A 95 -26.68 9.94 4.96
N LYS A 96 -27.29 11.02 5.47
CA LYS A 96 -26.61 11.95 6.38
C LYS A 96 -26.25 11.29 7.73
N ASN A 97 -25.07 11.65 8.27
CA ASN A 97 -24.64 11.39 9.65
C ASN A 97 -24.28 9.93 9.98
N VAL A 98 -23.89 9.12 8.99
CA VAL A 98 -23.44 7.74 9.25
C VAL A 98 -21.95 7.69 9.62
N VAL A 99 -21.14 8.64 9.14
CA VAL A 99 -19.68 8.45 8.97
C VAL A 99 -18.81 8.85 10.16
N SER A 100 -19.08 9.97 10.83
CA SER A 100 -18.13 10.56 11.79
C SER A 100 -17.83 9.68 13.02
N THR A 101 -18.74 8.76 13.36
CA THR A 101 -18.57 7.85 14.51
C THR A 101 -17.59 6.72 14.18
N TYR A 102 -17.68 6.12 12.99
CA TYR A 102 -16.81 5.01 12.59
C TYR A 102 -15.35 5.46 12.40
N SER A 103 -15.12 6.63 11.78
CA SER A 103 -13.76 7.16 11.61
C SER A 103 -13.04 7.43 12.94
N LEU A 104 -13.79 7.82 13.99
CA LEU A 104 -13.24 7.99 15.34
C LEU A 104 -12.92 6.64 15.99
N GLU A 105 -13.76 5.62 15.80
CA GLU A 105 -13.47 4.25 16.22
C GLU A 105 -12.20 3.73 15.53
N HIS A 106 -12.04 3.96 14.22
CA HIS A 106 -10.85 3.56 13.46
C HIS A 106 -9.57 4.11 14.08
N LYS A 107 -9.55 5.42 14.39
CA LYS A 107 -8.40 6.07 15.01
C LYS A 107 -8.12 5.50 16.41
N THR A 108 -9.16 5.32 17.21
CA THR A 108 -9.03 4.76 18.56
C THR A 108 -8.44 3.35 18.54
N ILE A 109 -8.87 2.51 17.60
CA ILE A 109 -8.34 1.16 17.43
C ILE A 109 -6.88 1.19 16.97
N ASP A 110 -6.54 2.05 15.98
CA ASP A 110 -5.15 2.20 15.52
C ASP A 110 -4.20 2.65 16.65
N ASP A 111 -4.63 3.62 17.47
CA ASP A 111 -3.85 4.11 18.61
C ASP A 111 -3.55 2.98 19.62
N ASN A 112 -4.48 2.04 19.83
CA ASN A 112 -4.31 0.90 20.73
C ASN A 112 -3.22 -0.08 20.28
N PHE A 113 -2.88 -0.16 18.98
CA PHE A 113 -1.78 -1.01 18.52
C PHE A 113 -0.43 -0.56 19.11
N SER A 114 -0.29 0.73 19.46
CA SER A 114 0.93 1.25 20.11
C SER A 114 1.21 0.55 21.44
N SER A 115 0.17 0.24 22.22
CA SER A 115 0.31 -0.51 23.48
C SER A 115 0.78 -1.94 23.23
N ILE A 116 0.26 -2.61 22.20
CA ILE A 116 0.70 -3.96 21.81
C ILE A 116 2.19 -3.97 21.45
N PHE A 117 2.63 -3.02 20.61
CA PHE A 117 4.04 -2.98 20.21
C PHE A 117 4.98 -2.61 21.36
N HIS A 118 4.52 -1.76 22.29
CA HIS A 118 5.27 -1.48 23.51
C HIS A 118 5.51 -2.76 24.33
N HIS A 119 4.48 -3.58 24.55
CA HIS A 119 4.64 -4.85 25.27
C HIS A 119 5.52 -5.84 24.50
N LEU A 120 5.44 -5.89 23.17
CA LEU A 120 6.36 -6.69 22.35
C LEU A 120 7.81 -6.21 22.48
N ASP A 121 8.06 -4.90 22.57
CA ASP A 121 9.41 -4.34 22.76
C ASP A 121 9.99 -4.76 24.12
N LEU A 122 9.16 -4.77 25.17
CA LEU A 122 9.54 -5.24 26.50
C LEU A 122 9.85 -6.74 26.50
N LEU A 123 8.99 -7.56 25.86
CA LEU A 123 9.22 -9.00 25.71
C LEU A 123 10.50 -9.33 24.95
N MET A 124 10.93 -8.50 24.00
CA MET A 124 12.20 -8.67 23.28
C MET A 124 13.42 -8.36 24.14
N LYS A 125 13.31 -7.48 25.15
CA LYS A 125 14.43 -7.05 25.99
C LYS A 125 14.79 -8.04 27.11
N ARG A 126 13.98 -9.10 27.31
CA ARG A 126 14.15 -10.17 28.33
C ARG A 126 14.48 -9.64 29.73
N ASP A 127 13.45 -9.14 30.41
CA ASP A 127 13.52 -8.81 31.83
C ASP A 127 13.13 -10.00 32.74
N GLU A 128 13.43 -9.92 34.04
CA GLU A 128 13.18 -10.97 35.04
C GLU A 128 11.66 -11.25 35.25
N ASP A 129 10.77 -10.36 34.82
CA ASP A 129 9.31 -10.42 34.97
C ASP A 129 8.52 -10.88 33.73
N ALA A 130 9.10 -11.78 32.91
CA ALA A 130 8.49 -12.25 31.67
C ALA A 130 7.02 -12.74 31.79
N PRO A 131 6.59 -13.46 32.84
CA PRO A 131 5.20 -13.89 32.98
C PRO A 131 4.20 -12.74 33.09
N GLN A 132 4.53 -11.67 33.83
CA GLN A 132 3.67 -10.49 33.95
C GLN A 132 3.57 -9.75 32.63
N MET A 133 4.69 -9.58 31.92
CA MET A 133 4.72 -8.95 30.60
C MET A 133 3.86 -9.70 29.57
N PHE A 134 3.84 -11.04 29.62
CA PHE A 134 2.95 -11.83 28.77
C PHE A 134 1.47 -11.67 29.13
N GLN A 135 1.13 -11.52 30.41
CA GLN A 135 -0.25 -11.23 30.82
C GLN A 135 -0.72 -9.86 30.31
N GLU A 136 0.12 -8.83 30.41
CA GLU A 136 -0.17 -7.50 29.88
C GLU A 136 -0.30 -7.52 28.34
N PHE A 137 0.59 -8.24 27.65
CA PHE A 137 0.49 -8.45 26.20
C PHE A 137 -0.80 -9.19 25.79
N LEU A 138 -1.17 -10.26 26.52
CA LEU A 138 -2.41 -11.00 26.30
C LEU A 138 -3.65 -10.13 26.50
N PHE A 139 -3.63 -9.30 27.54
CA PHE A 139 -4.68 -8.34 27.81
C PHE A 139 -4.82 -7.33 26.66
N SER A 140 -3.71 -6.75 26.18
CA SER A 140 -3.72 -5.82 25.05
C SER A 140 -4.23 -6.45 23.75
N ILE A 141 -3.79 -7.68 23.43
CA ILE A 141 -4.33 -8.41 22.27
C ILE A 141 -5.82 -8.68 22.43
N GLY A 142 -6.27 -9.10 23.61
CA GLY A 142 -7.68 -9.37 23.89
C GLY A 142 -8.55 -8.11 23.77
N SER A 143 -8.03 -6.97 24.22
CA SER A 143 -8.69 -5.66 24.06
C SER A 143 -8.86 -5.30 22.58
N ILE A 144 -7.77 -5.31 21.79
CA ILE A 144 -7.85 -5.02 20.36
C ILE A 144 -8.75 -6.00 19.61
N GLN A 145 -8.67 -7.30 19.95
CA GLN A 145 -9.55 -8.30 19.37
C GLN A 145 -11.02 -7.94 19.59
N SER A 146 -11.40 -7.60 20.82
CA SER A 146 -12.78 -7.24 21.17
C SER A 146 -13.22 -5.98 20.43
N MET A 147 -12.37 -4.94 20.40
CA MET A 147 -12.67 -3.68 19.71
C MET A 147 -12.89 -3.89 18.20
N ILE A 148 -11.97 -4.59 17.52
CA ILE A 148 -12.08 -4.85 16.08
C ILE A 148 -13.30 -5.72 15.77
N CYS A 149 -13.54 -6.78 16.55
CA CYS A 149 -14.69 -7.67 16.31
C CYS A 149 -16.03 -6.93 16.44
N GLN A 150 -16.17 -6.11 17.50
CA GLN A 150 -17.37 -5.31 17.73
C GLN A 150 -17.56 -4.24 16.66
N HIS A 151 -16.49 -3.54 16.28
CA HIS A 151 -16.52 -2.53 15.23
C HIS A 151 -16.98 -3.13 13.88
N MET A 152 -16.34 -4.21 13.43
CA MET A 152 -16.71 -4.90 12.20
C MET A 152 -18.13 -5.48 12.24
N GLN A 153 -18.60 -5.91 13.42
CA GLN A 153 -19.98 -6.35 13.59
C GLN A 153 -20.98 -5.20 13.39
N LYS A 154 -20.70 -4.00 13.92
CA LYS A 154 -21.55 -2.83 13.69
C LYS A 154 -21.65 -2.48 12.20
N GLU A 155 -20.53 -2.53 11.48
CA GLU A 155 -20.51 -2.27 10.03
C GLU A 155 -21.33 -3.28 9.24
N GLU A 156 -21.22 -4.56 9.59
CA GLU A 156 -22.00 -5.65 9.02
C GLU A 156 -23.51 -5.52 9.27
N GLU A 157 -23.89 -5.02 10.44
CA GLU A 157 -25.30 -4.83 10.82
C GLU A 157 -25.90 -3.51 10.31
N GLN A 158 -25.10 -2.46 10.18
CA GLN A 158 -25.59 -1.10 9.94
C GLN A 158 -25.15 -0.53 8.60
N VAL A 159 -23.90 -0.71 8.19
CA VAL A 159 -23.32 -0.02 7.02
C VAL A 159 -23.52 -0.83 5.74
N PHE A 160 -23.02 -2.06 5.67
CA PHE A 160 -23.10 -2.86 4.44
C PHE A 160 -24.55 -3.15 3.97
N PRO A 161 -25.55 -3.34 4.86
CA PRO A 161 -26.95 -3.41 4.44
C PRO A 161 -27.43 -2.14 3.74
N LEU A 162 -27.05 -0.96 4.23
CA LEU A 162 -27.38 0.32 3.59
C LEU A 162 -26.69 0.45 2.24
N VAL A 163 -25.41 0.07 2.13
CA VAL A 163 -24.69 0.10 0.84
C VAL A 163 -25.38 -0.81 -0.17
N LYS A 164 -25.76 -2.03 0.23
CA LYS A 164 -26.51 -2.97 -0.62
C LYS A 164 -27.86 -2.40 -1.08
N GLN A 165 -28.53 -1.62 -0.23
CA GLN A 165 -29.82 -1.01 -0.56
C GLN A 165 -29.67 0.19 -1.51
N LYS A 166 -28.61 0.99 -1.35
CA LYS A 166 -28.44 2.28 -2.03
C LYS A 166 -27.67 2.17 -3.33
N PHE A 167 -26.79 1.19 -3.47
CA PHE A 167 -25.91 1.03 -4.62
C PHE A 167 -26.18 -0.26 -5.37
N THR A 168 -26.23 -0.17 -6.69
CA THR A 168 -26.27 -1.33 -7.58
C THR A 168 -24.99 -2.17 -7.46
N SER A 169 -25.04 -3.42 -7.90
CA SER A 169 -23.85 -4.29 -7.94
C SER A 169 -22.70 -3.69 -8.76
N GLU A 170 -23.00 -2.90 -9.80
CA GLU A 170 -21.99 -2.21 -10.61
C GLU A 170 -21.32 -1.07 -9.82
N GLN A 171 -22.11 -0.24 -9.13
CA GLN A 171 -21.58 0.82 -8.27
C GLN A 171 -20.77 0.24 -7.10
N GLN A 172 -21.24 -0.84 -6.48
CA GLN A 172 -20.47 -1.54 -5.44
C GLN A 172 -19.15 -2.07 -6.01
N SER A 173 -19.15 -2.59 -7.23
CA SER A 173 -17.94 -3.06 -7.90
C SER A 173 -16.93 -1.93 -8.12
N GLN A 174 -17.40 -0.73 -8.48
CA GLN A 174 -16.56 0.47 -8.62
C GLN A 174 -15.94 0.88 -7.28
N LEU A 175 -16.70 0.85 -6.18
CA LEU A 175 -16.20 1.16 -4.84
C LEU A 175 -15.12 0.16 -4.38
N VAL A 176 -15.34 -1.15 -4.58
CA VAL A 176 -14.35 -2.17 -4.22
C VAL A 176 -13.11 -2.08 -5.12
N TRP A 177 -13.29 -1.77 -6.41
CA TRP A 177 -12.16 -1.51 -7.31
C TRP A 177 -11.36 -0.27 -6.88
N GLN A 178 -12.04 0.79 -6.46
CA GLN A 178 -11.41 1.99 -5.90
C GLN A 178 -10.60 1.66 -4.65
N TYR A 179 -11.09 0.79 -3.77
CA TYR A 179 -10.32 0.24 -2.66
C TYR A 179 -9.07 -0.51 -3.13
N MET A 180 -9.20 -1.46 -4.06
CA MET A 180 -8.03 -2.18 -4.58
C MET A 180 -7.00 -1.22 -5.19
N CYS A 181 -7.44 -0.16 -5.87
CA CYS A 181 -6.56 0.86 -6.42
C CYS A 181 -5.79 1.68 -5.38
N SER A 182 -6.25 1.77 -4.12
CA SER A 182 -5.57 2.50 -3.06
C SER A 182 -4.53 1.70 -2.28
N VAL A 183 -4.53 0.37 -2.46
CA VAL A 183 -3.59 -0.50 -1.76
C VAL A 183 -2.31 -0.66 -2.61
N PRO A 184 -1.10 -0.52 -2.02
CA PRO A 184 0.17 -0.84 -2.67
C PRO A 184 0.16 -2.23 -3.30
N VAL A 185 0.72 -2.36 -4.50
CA VAL A 185 0.73 -3.65 -5.20
C VAL A 185 1.42 -4.73 -4.37
N ILE A 186 2.54 -4.40 -3.73
CA ILE A 186 3.24 -5.31 -2.83
C ILE A 186 2.36 -5.82 -1.68
N LEU A 187 1.47 -4.98 -1.16
CA LEU A 187 0.55 -5.36 -0.09
C LEU A 187 -0.61 -6.19 -0.65
N LEU A 188 -1.19 -5.84 -1.80
CA LEU A 188 -2.22 -6.66 -2.46
C LEU A 188 -1.75 -8.09 -2.73
N GLU A 189 -0.47 -8.26 -3.11
CA GLU A 189 0.14 -9.57 -3.34
C GLU A 189 0.23 -10.45 -2.09
N GLU A 190 0.21 -9.87 -0.89
CA GLU A 190 0.21 -10.56 0.40
C GLU A 190 -1.19 -10.67 0.99
N PHE A 191 -1.94 -9.56 0.95
CA PHE A 191 -3.29 -9.38 1.48
C PHE A 191 -4.30 -10.35 0.89
N LEU A 192 -4.36 -10.46 -0.44
CA LEU A 192 -5.34 -11.32 -1.11
C LEU A 192 -5.15 -12.81 -0.74
N PRO A 193 -3.94 -13.41 -0.85
CA PRO A 193 -3.71 -14.75 -0.33
C PRO A 193 -4.04 -14.87 1.16
N TRP A 194 -3.59 -13.93 1.99
CA TRP A 194 -3.82 -13.95 3.43
C TRP A 194 -5.31 -14.00 3.78
N MET A 195 -6.11 -13.12 3.19
CA MET A 195 -7.57 -13.09 3.40
C MET A 195 -8.18 -14.43 3.02
N THR A 196 -7.81 -14.99 1.87
CA THR A 196 -8.38 -16.26 1.40
C THR A 196 -7.98 -17.48 2.23
N LEU A 197 -6.93 -17.42 3.06
CA LEU A 197 -6.57 -18.53 3.95
C LEU A 197 -7.71 -18.95 4.89
N TYR A 198 -8.51 -17.98 5.34
CA TYR A 198 -9.57 -18.18 6.32
C TYR A 198 -10.93 -18.46 5.68
N LEU A 199 -10.97 -18.60 4.35
CA LEU A 199 -12.17 -18.88 3.57
C LEU A 199 -12.27 -20.37 3.22
N THR A 200 -13.50 -20.88 3.21
CA THR A 200 -13.85 -22.20 2.68
C THR A 200 -13.66 -22.24 1.16
N SER A 201 -13.67 -23.44 0.56
CA SER A 201 -13.53 -23.59 -0.89
C SER A 201 -14.61 -22.84 -1.67
N ASP A 202 -15.86 -22.86 -1.21
CA ASP A 202 -16.97 -22.18 -1.88
C ASP A 202 -16.83 -20.65 -1.78
N GLU A 203 -16.45 -20.14 -0.61
CA GLU A 203 -16.19 -18.70 -0.42
C GLU A 203 -15.01 -18.23 -1.28
N LYS A 204 -13.96 -19.04 -1.43
CA LYS A 204 -12.84 -18.74 -2.34
C LYS A 204 -13.29 -18.63 -3.79
N LEU A 205 -14.15 -19.54 -4.25
CA LEU A 205 -14.71 -19.49 -5.61
C LEU A 205 -15.56 -18.23 -5.81
N ASP A 206 -16.33 -17.84 -4.80
CA ASP A 206 -17.13 -16.62 -4.86
C ASP A 206 -16.26 -15.35 -4.90
N VAL A 207 -15.18 -15.31 -4.11
CA VAL A 207 -14.16 -14.24 -4.19
C VAL A 207 -13.54 -14.19 -5.60
N LEU A 208 -13.15 -15.32 -6.19
CA LEU A 208 -12.61 -15.35 -7.56
C LEU A 208 -13.61 -14.82 -8.59
N GLY A 209 -14.90 -15.14 -8.43
CA GLY A 209 -15.98 -14.60 -9.25
C GLY A 209 -16.12 -13.09 -9.10
N CYS A 210 -16.12 -12.60 -7.86
CA CYS A 210 -16.18 -11.19 -7.52
C CYS A 210 -15.00 -10.40 -8.10
N ILE A 211 -13.77 -10.91 -7.99
CA ILE A 211 -12.58 -10.27 -8.56
C ILE A 211 -12.73 -10.04 -10.07
N LYS A 212 -13.26 -11.01 -10.82
CA LYS A 212 -13.51 -10.85 -12.27
C LYS A 212 -14.58 -9.82 -12.60
N LEU A 213 -15.51 -9.60 -11.67
CA LEU A 213 -16.56 -8.60 -11.78
C LEU A 213 -16.00 -7.19 -11.51
N ILE A 214 -15.27 -7.01 -10.40
CA ILE A 214 -14.79 -5.69 -9.96
C ILE A 214 -13.57 -5.19 -10.76
N THR A 215 -12.70 -6.10 -11.22
CA THR A 215 -11.52 -5.68 -11.99
C THR A 215 -11.91 -5.23 -13.40
N PRO A 216 -11.25 -4.19 -13.95
CA PRO A 216 -11.44 -3.77 -15.33
C PRO A 216 -11.31 -4.95 -16.30
N LYS A 217 -11.97 -4.85 -17.46
CA LYS A 217 -11.93 -5.88 -18.53
C LYS A 217 -10.59 -5.89 -19.29
N GLU A 218 -9.48 -5.75 -18.57
CA GLU A 218 -8.11 -5.91 -19.03
C GLU A 218 -7.63 -7.33 -18.71
N ARG A 219 -7.52 -8.18 -19.73
CA ARG A 219 -7.21 -9.60 -19.56
C ARG A 219 -5.98 -9.86 -18.66
N ILE A 220 -4.86 -9.18 -18.93
CA ILE A 220 -3.62 -9.36 -18.17
C ILE A 220 -3.78 -8.93 -16.71
N LEU A 221 -4.46 -7.81 -16.45
CA LEU A 221 -4.74 -7.35 -15.09
C LEU A 221 -5.57 -8.40 -14.31
N GLN A 222 -6.63 -8.92 -14.92
CA GLN A 222 -7.46 -9.95 -14.29
C GLN A 222 -6.64 -11.22 -14.01
N GLU A 223 -5.86 -11.70 -14.99
CA GLU A 223 -5.00 -12.88 -14.83
C GLU A 223 -3.99 -12.68 -13.68
N VAL A 224 -3.39 -11.49 -13.56
CA VAL A 224 -2.40 -11.16 -12.52
C VAL A 224 -3.04 -11.13 -11.13
N VAL A 225 -4.15 -10.41 -10.95
CA VAL A 225 -4.85 -10.34 -9.67
C VAL A 225 -5.35 -11.72 -9.22
N LEU A 226 -5.93 -12.50 -10.14
CA LEU A 226 -6.36 -13.88 -9.84
C LEU A 226 -5.18 -14.78 -9.47
N SER A 227 -4.02 -14.59 -10.11
CA SER A 227 -2.81 -15.36 -9.79
C SER A 227 -2.33 -15.13 -8.35
N TRP A 228 -2.55 -13.95 -7.78
CA TRP A 228 -2.19 -13.65 -6.39
C TRP A 228 -3.05 -14.45 -5.41
N ILE A 229 -4.36 -14.55 -5.65
CA ILE A 229 -5.28 -15.31 -4.80
C ILE A 229 -4.95 -16.80 -4.83
N GLN A 230 -4.62 -17.33 -6.01
CA GLN A 230 -4.29 -18.74 -6.21
C GLN A 230 -2.91 -19.16 -5.68
N LYS A 231 -2.10 -18.23 -5.12
CA LYS A 231 -0.79 -18.59 -4.52
C LYS A 231 -0.92 -19.54 -3.34
N VAL A 232 -2.03 -19.47 -2.58
CA VAL A 232 -2.24 -20.25 -1.34
C VAL A 232 -2.21 -21.76 -1.58
N GLU A 233 -2.71 -22.24 -2.72
CA GLU A 233 -2.77 -23.67 -3.04
C GLU A 233 -1.38 -24.32 -3.19
N ARG A 234 -0.33 -23.52 -3.40
CA ARG A 234 1.05 -24.00 -3.63
C ARG A 234 1.93 -24.01 -2.38
N TYR A 235 1.49 -23.42 -1.26
CA TYR A 235 2.27 -23.34 0.00
C TYR A 235 1.57 -24.09 1.14
N SER A 236 1.27 -25.39 0.98
CA SER A 236 0.67 -26.16 2.09
C SER A 236 1.62 -26.42 3.26
N SER A 237 2.94 -26.17 3.12
CA SER A 237 3.94 -26.43 4.16
C SER A 237 4.54 -25.18 4.84
N ASP A 238 4.26 -23.96 4.36
CA ASP A 238 4.98 -22.77 4.87
C ASP A 238 4.13 -21.48 4.87
N VAL A 239 2.92 -21.55 5.46
CA VAL A 239 2.01 -20.41 5.72
C VAL A 239 2.72 -19.26 6.44
N ARG A 240 3.79 -19.57 7.18
CA ARG A 240 4.65 -18.59 7.86
C ARG A 240 5.27 -17.56 6.92
N ASN A 241 5.36 -17.78 5.61
CA ASN A 241 6.08 -16.88 4.70
C ASN A 241 5.20 -15.84 3.95
N ILE A 242 3.89 -15.78 4.22
CA ILE A 242 2.98 -14.82 3.56
C ILE A 242 3.15 -13.40 4.14
N TYR A 243 3.52 -13.28 5.41
CA TYR A 243 3.58 -12.01 6.11
C TYR A 243 4.93 -11.32 5.95
N GLY A 244 4.90 -10.02 5.61
CA GLY A 244 5.91 -9.08 6.08
C GLY A 244 6.93 -8.55 5.06
N LYS A 245 6.91 -8.97 3.78
CA LYS A 245 7.76 -8.30 2.76
C LYS A 245 7.20 -6.92 2.45
N GLY A 246 5.88 -6.81 2.32
CA GLY A 246 5.17 -5.54 2.16
C GLY A 246 5.35 -4.65 3.38
N HIS A 247 5.17 -5.17 4.60
CA HIS A 247 5.29 -4.37 5.82
C HIS A 247 6.67 -3.71 5.98
N GLN A 248 7.77 -4.44 5.76
CA GLN A 248 9.11 -3.86 5.88
C GLN A 248 9.35 -2.66 4.94
N LEU A 249 8.82 -2.73 3.73
CA LEU A 249 8.92 -1.64 2.74
C LEU A 249 7.90 -0.53 2.99
N LEU A 250 6.73 -0.86 3.52
CA LEU A 250 5.64 0.09 3.72
C LEU A 250 5.61 0.68 5.14
N ASN A 251 6.46 0.26 6.07
CA ASN A 251 6.47 0.80 7.44
C ASN A 251 6.67 2.33 7.43
N GLY A 252 5.86 3.05 8.21
CA GLY A 252 5.81 4.52 8.23
C GLY A 252 5.07 5.16 7.04
N LEU A 253 4.44 4.37 6.16
CA LEU A 253 3.48 4.83 5.15
C LEU A 253 2.06 4.58 5.68
N SER A 254 1.30 5.64 5.94
CA SER A 254 -0.13 5.56 6.30
C SER A 254 -0.94 6.47 5.38
N SER A 255 -2.02 6.00 4.76
CA SER A 255 -2.90 6.85 3.94
C SER A 255 -3.49 8.01 4.74
N SER A 256 -3.55 9.21 4.15
CA SER A 256 -4.16 10.37 4.80
C SER A 256 -5.69 10.24 4.78
N LYS A 257 -6.31 10.24 5.96
CA LYS A 257 -7.77 10.14 6.16
C LYS A 257 -8.54 11.43 5.81
N ASP A 258 -7.97 12.31 4.99
CA ASP A 258 -8.58 13.58 4.66
C ASP A 258 -9.65 13.38 3.59
N ILE A 259 -10.91 13.53 3.98
CA ILE A 259 -12.06 13.46 3.07
C ILE A 259 -12.14 14.77 2.27
N HIS A 260 -12.14 14.68 0.95
CA HIS A 260 -12.21 15.85 0.07
C HIS A 260 -13.48 15.88 -0.80
N PRO A 261 -14.12 17.04 -0.99
CA PRO A 261 -15.21 17.19 -1.97
C PRO A 261 -14.70 17.01 -3.41
N PRO A 262 -15.60 16.92 -4.42
CA PRO A 262 -15.24 16.89 -5.83
C PRO A 262 -14.34 18.07 -6.19
N GLN A 263 -13.19 17.77 -6.78
CA GLN A 263 -12.14 18.77 -7.01
C GLN A 263 -12.10 19.24 -8.45
N ILE A 264 -11.67 20.49 -8.64
CA ILE A 264 -11.39 21.03 -9.97
C ILE A 264 -10.25 20.22 -10.59
N GLN A 265 -10.35 19.96 -11.89
CA GLN A 265 -9.45 19.13 -12.68
C GLN A 265 -7.94 19.36 -12.45
N LEU A 266 -7.53 20.61 -12.26
CA LEU A 266 -6.14 20.98 -12.00
C LEU A 266 -5.64 20.38 -10.68
N VAL A 267 -6.48 20.39 -9.64
CA VAL A 267 -6.17 19.83 -8.32
C VAL A 267 -5.92 18.32 -8.41
N VAL A 268 -6.74 17.60 -9.18
CA VAL A 268 -6.57 16.14 -9.40
C VAL A 268 -5.23 15.83 -10.07
N GLN A 269 -4.81 16.65 -11.04
CA GLN A 269 -3.51 16.47 -11.72
C GLN A 269 -2.34 16.77 -10.78
N LEU A 270 -2.43 17.87 -10.01
CA LEU A 270 -1.40 18.24 -9.03
C LEU A 270 -1.27 17.18 -7.93
N LYS A 271 -2.38 16.61 -7.46
CA LYS A 271 -2.39 15.50 -6.51
C LYS A 271 -1.73 14.25 -7.08
N PHE A 272 -2.08 13.87 -8.32
CA PHE A 272 -1.42 12.75 -9.00
C PHE A 272 0.10 12.91 -9.03
N ILE A 273 0.60 14.08 -9.41
CA ILE A 273 2.04 14.36 -9.45
C ILE A 273 2.65 14.29 -8.05
N ALA A 274 2.03 14.94 -7.06
CA ALA A 274 2.50 14.91 -5.68
C ALA A 274 2.62 13.46 -5.18
N ASP A 275 1.59 12.65 -5.39
CA ASP A 275 1.57 11.24 -5.00
C ASP A 275 2.69 10.43 -5.69
N VAL A 276 2.89 10.60 -7.01
CA VAL A 276 4.01 9.95 -7.74
C VAL A 276 5.36 10.31 -7.11
N LEU A 277 5.56 11.59 -6.81
CA LEU A 277 6.82 12.09 -6.29
C LEU A 277 7.08 11.59 -4.86
N ILE A 278 6.06 11.50 -4.01
CA ILE A 278 6.18 10.94 -2.65
C ILE A 278 6.61 9.49 -2.70
N PHE A 279 5.90 8.65 -3.46
CA PHE A 279 6.24 7.23 -3.56
C PHE A 279 7.64 7.02 -4.15
N TYR A 280 8.04 7.89 -5.08
CA TYR A 280 9.39 7.89 -5.60
C TYR A 280 10.43 8.32 -4.56
N SER A 281 10.16 9.37 -3.78
CA SER A 281 11.01 9.83 -2.67
C SER A 281 11.17 8.74 -1.60
N ASP A 282 10.08 8.07 -1.22
CA ASP A 282 10.10 6.99 -0.24
C ASP A 282 10.86 5.77 -0.77
N SER A 283 10.73 5.46 -2.07
CA SER A 283 11.52 4.41 -2.70
C SER A 283 13.02 4.73 -2.60
N LEU A 284 13.44 5.97 -2.86
CA LEU A 284 14.83 6.42 -2.70
C LEU A 284 15.32 6.23 -1.26
N ASP A 285 14.54 6.69 -0.27
CA ASP A 285 14.89 6.62 1.15
C ASP A 285 15.00 5.18 1.67
N LYS A 286 14.08 4.31 1.24
CA LYS A 286 13.95 2.94 1.77
C LYS A 286 14.72 1.89 0.99
N ILE A 287 15.00 2.12 -0.29
CA ILE A 287 15.62 1.13 -1.16
C ILE A 287 17.00 1.59 -1.63
N PHE A 288 17.10 2.80 -2.21
CA PHE A 288 18.34 3.22 -2.88
C PHE A 288 19.41 3.68 -1.89
N TYR A 289 19.08 4.60 -0.99
CA TYR A 289 20.05 5.17 -0.05
C TYR A 289 20.64 4.17 0.94
N PRO A 290 19.90 3.17 1.48
CA PRO A 290 20.49 2.15 2.34
C PRO A 290 21.56 1.33 1.61
N VAL A 291 21.32 0.94 0.36
CA VAL A 291 22.32 0.20 -0.44
C VAL A 291 23.50 1.10 -0.80
N LEU A 292 23.24 2.36 -1.18
CA LEU A 292 24.30 3.31 -1.51
C LEU A 292 25.23 3.57 -0.30
N ARG A 293 24.66 3.69 0.91
CA ARG A 293 25.41 3.81 2.17
C ARG A 293 26.27 2.58 2.46
N GLN A 294 25.83 1.38 2.08
CA GLN A 294 26.62 0.16 2.22
C GLN A 294 27.74 0.05 1.17
N LEU A 295 27.51 0.54 -0.05
CA LEU A 295 28.48 0.50 -1.14
C LEU A 295 29.57 1.56 -0.99
N SER A 296 29.26 2.73 -0.41
CA SER A 296 30.21 3.81 -0.26
C SER A 296 30.88 3.82 1.13
N ASN A 297 32.18 3.57 1.20
CA ASN A 297 33.02 3.95 2.36
C ASN A 297 33.17 5.50 2.53
N LYS A 298 32.37 6.30 1.81
CA LYS A 298 32.41 7.76 1.83
C LYS A 298 31.27 8.30 2.67
N ASN A 299 31.52 9.40 3.37
CA ASN A 299 30.50 10.17 4.08
C ASN A 299 29.46 10.70 3.09
N LEU A 300 28.38 9.95 2.90
CA LEU A 300 27.22 10.32 2.10
C LEU A 300 26.29 11.23 2.91
N SER A 301 26.84 12.29 3.48
CA SER A 301 26.14 13.24 4.37
C SER A 301 25.03 14.05 3.65
N SER A 302 24.89 13.90 2.33
CA SER A 302 23.93 14.63 1.48
C SER A 302 22.66 13.86 1.12
N CYS A 303 22.58 12.54 1.40
CA CYS A 303 21.39 11.75 1.05
C CYS A 303 20.21 12.08 1.97
N SER A 304 19.38 13.01 1.50
CA SER A 304 18.10 13.37 2.10
C SER A 304 16.94 12.87 1.22
N PRO A 305 15.75 12.61 1.80
CA PRO A 305 14.55 12.34 1.01
C PRO A 305 14.34 13.41 -0.04
N LEU A 306 13.95 13.01 -1.26
CA LEU A 306 13.69 13.93 -2.37
C LEU A 306 12.60 14.96 -2.01
N ILE A 307 11.62 14.49 -1.25
CA ILE A 307 10.53 15.25 -0.66
C ILE A 307 10.57 15.05 0.86
N ASP A 308 10.51 16.16 1.58
CA ASP A 308 10.15 16.19 2.99
C ASP A 308 8.70 16.67 3.16
N GLU A 309 8.04 16.24 4.24
CA GLU A 309 6.65 16.61 4.52
C GLU A 309 6.45 18.13 4.61
N SER A 310 7.47 18.86 5.11
CA SER A 310 7.46 20.31 5.14
C SER A 310 7.34 20.96 3.75
N GLN A 311 7.88 20.32 2.70
CA GLN A 311 7.99 20.89 1.35
C GLN A 311 6.70 20.80 0.55
N ILE A 312 5.84 19.83 0.85
CA ILE A 312 4.53 19.71 0.18
C ILE A 312 3.40 20.20 1.10
N LYS A 313 3.68 20.49 2.38
CA LYS A 313 2.70 21.03 3.32
C LYS A 313 1.98 22.28 2.81
N ASN A 314 2.70 23.23 2.20
CA ASN A 314 2.08 24.44 1.65
C ASN A 314 1.19 24.13 0.44
N LEU A 315 1.66 23.28 -0.46
CA LEU A 315 0.86 22.79 -1.58
C LEU A 315 -0.41 22.05 -1.07
N ARG A 316 -0.32 21.26 0.01
CA ARG A 316 -1.48 20.61 0.64
C ARG A 316 -2.50 21.65 1.11
N VAL A 317 -2.06 22.68 1.84
CA VAL A 317 -2.95 23.73 2.35
C VAL A 317 -3.64 24.46 1.21
N LEU A 318 -2.91 24.79 0.14
CA LEU A 318 -3.49 25.45 -1.03
C LEU A 318 -4.50 24.54 -1.76
N LEU A 319 -4.14 23.28 -2.02
CA LEU A 319 -5.06 22.31 -2.62
C LEU A 319 -6.28 21.99 -1.73
N PHE A 320 -6.24 22.33 -0.44
CA PHE A 320 -7.34 22.20 0.51
C PHE A 320 -8.25 23.45 0.58
N CYS A 321 -7.70 24.67 0.52
CA CYS A 321 -8.45 25.91 0.76
C CYS A 321 -9.50 26.23 -0.32
N GLU A 322 -9.32 25.83 -1.58
CA GLU A 322 -10.32 26.08 -2.63
C GLU A 322 -11.60 25.22 -2.48
N ALA A 323 -11.56 24.20 -1.63
CA ALA A 323 -12.68 23.30 -1.38
C ALA A 323 -13.76 23.89 -0.44
N GLN A 324 -13.52 25.05 0.19
CA GLN A 324 -14.40 25.61 1.25
C GLN A 324 -15.21 26.87 0.89
N GLY A 325 -15.28 27.29 -0.38
CA GLY A 325 -16.30 28.23 -0.86
C GLY A 325 -15.82 29.42 -1.69
N PRO A 326 -16.73 30.18 -2.34
CA PRO A 326 -16.40 31.06 -3.47
C PRO A 326 -15.91 32.47 -3.10
N ASP A 327 -15.87 32.84 -1.82
CA ASP A 327 -15.59 34.22 -1.41
C ASP A 327 -14.19 34.36 -0.80
N GLN A 328 -13.16 34.43 -1.66
CA GLN A 328 -12.03 35.39 -1.59
C GLN A 328 -10.97 35.09 -2.67
N ASN A 329 -10.89 35.98 -3.67
CA ASN A 329 -9.79 36.17 -4.64
C ASN A 329 -9.15 34.92 -5.27
N SER A 330 -9.81 34.34 -6.28
CA SER A 330 -9.23 33.32 -7.17
C SER A 330 -7.88 33.72 -7.78
N ARG A 331 -7.64 35.02 -8.00
CA ARG A 331 -6.36 35.55 -8.49
C ARG A 331 -5.22 35.35 -7.47
N SER A 332 -5.45 35.66 -6.18
CA SER A 332 -4.41 35.46 -5.17
C SER A 332 -4.13 33.98 -4.92
N PHE A 333 -5.15 33.11 -5.05
CA PHE A 333 -4.98 31.67 -4.95
C PHE A 333 -4.07 31.13 -6.05
N ILE A 334 -4.35 31.48 -7.32
CA ILE A 334 -3.52 31.06 -8.46
C ILE A 334 -2.08 31.59 -8.31
N GLU A 335 -1.91 32.85 -7.87
CA GLU A 335 -0.57 33.41 -7.62
C GLU A 335 0.19 32.66 -6.52
N MET A 336 -0.45 32.33 -5.40
CA MET A 336 0.15 31.53 -4.33
C MET A 336 0.49 30.11 -4.83
N LEU A 337 -0.40 29.48 -5.59
CA LEU A 337 -0.19 28.15 -6.16
C LEU A 337 1.00 28.15 -7.13
N CYS A 338 1.09 29.14 -8.02
CA CYS A 338 2.22 29.29 -8.94
C CYS A 338 3.55 29.46 -8.19
N GLN A 339 3.59 30.31 -7.16
CA GLN A 339 4.80 30.51 -6.36
C GLN A 339 5.26 29.24 -5.66
N GLU A 340 4.34 28.46 -5.09
CA GLU A 340 4.65 27.19 -4.45
C GLU A 340 5.11 26.14 -5.48
N LEU A 341 4.48 26.08 -6.66
CA LEU A 341 4.90 25.19 -7.75
C LEU A 341 6.30 25.55 -8.28
N GLU A 342 6.62 26.83 -8.44
CA GLU A 342 7.96 27.30 -8.83
C GLU A 342 9.03 26.99 -7.76
N SER A 343 8.66 27.08 -6.48
CA SER A 343 9.54 26.69 -5.36
C SER A 343 9.85 25.19 -5.41
N LEU A 344 8.78 24.40 -5.59
CA LEU A 344 8.85 22.95 -5.70
C LEU A 344 9.68 22.50 -6.92
N GLU A 345 9.50 23.14 -8.08
CA GLU A 345 10.28 22.90 -9.30
C GLU A 345 11.78 23.12 -9.08
N ARG A 346 12.14 24.26 -8.47
CA ARG A 346 13.55 24.60 -8.19
C ARG A 346 14.19 23.58 -7.26
N TRP A 347 13.44 23.14 -6.24
CA TRP A 347 13.88 22.10 -5.32
C TRP A 347 14.11 20.76 -6.03
N PHE A 348 13.14 20.31 -6.83
CA PHE A 348 13.27 19.07 -7.60
C PHE A 348 14.42 19.13 -8.59
N SER A 349 14.57 20.24 -9.31
CA SER A 349 15.65 20.40 -10.29
C SER A 349 17.03 20.20 -9.67
N LYS A 350 17.25 20.75 -8.47
CA LYS A 350 18.51 20.58 -7.73
C LYS A 350 18.74 19.12 -7.30
N ASN A 351 17.72 18.47 -6.75
CA ASN A 351 17.84 17.10 -6.27
C ASN A 351 17.90 16.06 -7.40
N LEU A 352 17.26 16.33 -8.54
CA LEU A 352 17.35 15.49 -9.73
C LEU A 352 18.77 15.51 -10.32
N ILE A 353 19.45 16.66 -10.29
CA ILE A 353 20.86 16.73 -10.69
C ILE A 353 21.68 15.78 -9.81
N LEU A 354 21.52 15.84 -8.49
CA LEU A 354 22.20 14.93 -7.57
C LEU A 354 21.93 13.45 -7.91
N LEU A 355 20.67 13.10 -8.17
CA LEU A 355 20.29 11.73 -8.53
C LEU A 355 20.95 11.29 -9.86
N GLU A 356 20.93 12.16 -10.88
CA GLU A 356 21.47 11.90 -12.21
C GLU A 356 23.00 11.85 -12.25
N THR A 357 23.69 12.66 -11.45
CA THR A 357 25.15 12.79 -11.50
C THR A 357 25.88 11.97 -10.45
N GLU A 358 25.25 11.66 -9.32
CA GLU A 358 25.90 10.94 -8.22
C GLU A 358 25.24 9.59 -7.95
N VAL A 359 23.95 9.56 -7.64
CA VAL A 359 23.28 8.34 -7.14
C VAL A 359 23.18 7.26 -8.22
N PHE A 360 22.61 7.57 -9.38
CA PHE A 360 22.43 6.59 -10.45
C PHE A 360 23.72 6.12 -11.09
N PRO A 361 24.72 6.99 -11.36
CA PRO A 361 26.02 6.53 -11.81
C PRO A 361 26.67 5.57 -10.80
N SER A 362 26.68 5.92 -9.52
CA SER A 362 27.27 5.08 -8.46
C SER A 362 26.63 3.69 -8.40
N LEU A 363 25.30 3.62 -8.46
CA LEU A 363 24.57 2.34 -8.51
C LEU A 363 24.82 1.59 -9.81
N SER A 364 24.89 2.28 -10.95
CA SER A 364 25.13 1.65 -12.25
C SER A 364 26.54 1.06 -12.38
N GLU A 365 27.52 1.65 -11.71
CA GLU A 365 28.91 1.19 -11.65
C GLU A 365 29.10 0.05 -10.65
N SER A 366 28.39 0.11 -9.52
CA SER A 366 28.60 -0.80 -8.38
C SER A 366 27.67 -2.01 -8.37
N CYS A 367 26.48 -1.90 -8.98
CA CYS A 367 25.44 -2.93 -8.92
C CYS A 367 25.31 -3.70 -10.24
N ALA A 368 25.13 -5.01 -10.16
CA ALA A 368 24.80 -5.84 -11.31
C ALA A 368 23.44 -5.46 -11.94
N SER A 369 23.26 -5.78 -13.22
CA SER A 369 22.02 -5.46 -13.96
C SER A 369 20.76 -6.02 -13.30
N GLU A 370 20.85 -7.20 -12.69
CA GLU A 370 19.74 -7.80 -11.93
C GLU A 370 19.34 -6.95 -10.72
N MET A 371 20.32 -6.41 -9.98
CA MET A 371 20.08 -5.53 -8.84
C MET A 371 19.51 -4.18 -9.27
N GLN A 372 19.95 -3.65 -10.42
CA GLN A 372 19.37 -2.45 -11.04
C GLN A 372 17.89 -2.64 -11.41
N LEU A 373 17.54 -3.79 -12.00
CA LEU A 373 16.16 -4.15 -12.28
C LEU A 373 15.35 -4.36 -11.00
N TRP A 374 15.96 -4.94 -9.97
CA TRP A 374 15.35 -5.10 -8.66
C TRP A 374 14.98 -3.76 -8.01
N PHE A 375 15.88 -2.76 -8.05
CA PHE A 375 15.57 -1.41 -7.56
C PHE A 375 14.35 -0.82 -8.26
N LEU A 376 14.33 -0.87 -9.60
CA LEU A 376 13.24 -0.33 -10.41
C LEU A 376 11.91 -1.01 -10.09
N PHE A 377 11.86 -2.33 -10.16
CA PHE A 377 10.61 -3.06 -9.98
C PHE A 377 10.10 -3.00 -8.54
N THR A 378 10.98 -3.04 -7.54
CA THR A 378 10.57 -2.92 -6.13
C THR A 378 9.97 -1.54 -5.86
N SER A 379 10.57 -0.47 -6.42
CA SER A 379 10.01 0.90 -6.31
C SER A 379 8.60 1.00 -6.90
N LEU A 380 8.40 0.42 -8.09
CA LEU A 380 7.08 0.38 -8.73
C LEU A 380 6.09 -0.49 -7.94
N HIS A 381 6.55 -1.55 -7.28
CA HIS A 381 5.72 -2.46 -6.48
C HIS A 381 5.18 -1.80 -5.20
N MET A 382 5.88 -0.78 -4.68
CA MET A 382 5.45 0.00 -3.52
C MET A 382 4.30 0.97 -3.82
N MET A 383 4.06 1.32 -5.09
CA MET A 383 2.97 2.23 -5.47
C MET A 383 1.60 1.55 -5.30
N PRO A 384 0.55 2.31 -4.91
CA PRO A 384 -0.83 1.87 -5.02
C PRO A 384 -1.16 1.40 -6.43
N LEU A 385 -1.94 0.32 -6.58
CA LEU A 385 -2.23 -0.29 -7.87
C LEU A 385 -2.78 0.72 -8.90
N GLY A 386 -3.67 1.60 -8.44
CA GLY A 386 -4.20 2.69 -9.25
C GLY A 386 -3.09 3.65 -9.66
N LEU A 387 -2.40 4.26 -8.68
CA LEU A 387 -1.32 5.22 -8.92
C LEU A 387 -0.28 4.65 -9.90
N LEU A 388 0.11 3.39 -9.73
CA LEU A 388 1.04 2.69 -10.61
C LEU A 388 0.53 2.61 -12.06
N ARG A 389 -0.73 2.19 -12.26
CA ARG A 389 -1.34 2.12 -13.59
C ARG A 389 -1.30 3.47 -14.29
N CYS A 390 -1.70 4.53 -13.60
CA CYS A 390 -1.65 5.89 -14.15
C CYS A 390 -0.22 6.35 -14.41
N THR A 391 0.71 6.10 -13.50
CA THR A 391 2.12 6.47 -13.64
C THR A 391 2.76 5.80 -14.86
N VAL A 392 2.59 4.49 -15.01
CA VAL A 392 3.21 3.72 -16.10
C VAL A 392 2.61 4.11 -17.45
N THR A 393 1.28 4.21 -17.53
CA THR A 393 0.61 4.58 -18.79
C THR A 393 0.94 6.01 -19.21
N TRP A 394 0.94 6.95 -18.25
CA TRP A 394 1.30 8.34 -18.48
C TRP A 394 2.77 8.50 -18.88
N PHE A 395 3.71 7.92 -18.12
CA PHE A 395 5.13 7.98 -18.48
C PHE A 395 5.37 7.42 -19.87
N SER A 396 4.72 6.30 -20.20
CA SER A 396 4.92 5.60 -21.47
C SER A 396 4.36 6.36 -22.68
N SER A 397 3.34 7.21 -22.50
CA SER A 397 2.81 8.04 -23.59
C SER A 397 3.76 9.16 -24.04
N HIS A 398 4.83 9.41 -23.28
CA HIS A 398 5.83 10.43 -23.57
C HIS A 398 7.13 9.84 -24.12
N LEU A 399 7.21 8.51 -24.26
CA LEU A 399 8.38 7.82 -24.79
C LEU A 399 8.38 7.82 -26.31
N THR A 400 9.57 7.99 -26.89
CA THR A 400 9.79 7.64 -28.30
C THR A 400 9.71 6.13 -28.51
N GLU A 401 9.47 5.70 -29.75
CA GLU A 401 9.43 4.28 -30.11
C GLU A 401 10.71 3.54 -29.67
N ASN A 402 11.88 4.13 -29.91
CA ASN A 402 13.17 3.55 -29.50
C ASN A 402 13.30 3.40 -27.98
N GLN A 403 12.87 4.41 -27.20
CA GLN A 403 12.89 4.34 -25.74
C GLN A 403 11.93 3.25 -25.23
N SER A 404 10.70 3.20 -25.77
CA SER A 404 9.71 2.20 -25.38
C SER A 404 10.18 0.76 -25.68
N ASN A 405 10.78 0.53 -26.85
CA ASN A 405 11.34 -0.77 -27.24
C ASN A 405 12.49 -1.20 -26.32
N SER A 406 13.35 -0.25 -25.92
CA SER A 406 14.43 -0.50 -24.97
C SER A 406 13.89 -0.90 -23.59
N ILE A 407 12.89 -0.19 -23.08
CA ILE A 407 12.25 -0.49 -21.80
C ILE A 407 11.58 -1.86 -21.82
N LEU A 408 10.80 -2.16 -22.86
CA LEU A 408 10.15 -3.47 -23.01
C LEU A 408 11.17 -4.61 -23.14
N LYS A 409 12.32 -4.37 -23.80
CA LYS A 409 13.42 -5.34 -23.87
C LYS A 409 14.00 -5.61 -22.47
N ASN A 410 14.24 -4.57 -21.67
CA ASN A 410 14.73 -4.72 -20.31
C ASN A 410 13.74 -5.46 -19.41
N MET A 411 12.43 -5.19 -19.55
CA MET A 411 11.39 -5.92 -18.83
C MET A 411 11.33 -7.41 -19.22
N LYS A 412 11.73 -7.79 -20.44
CA LYS A 412 11.81 -9.20 -20.86
C LYS A 412 12.98 -9.95 -20.23
N LEU A 413 14.08 -9.26 -19.90
CA LEU A 413 15.19 -9.87 -19.17
C LEU A 413 14.71 -10.38 -17.79
N GLY A 414 13.73 -9.68 -17.21
CA GLY A 414 13.10 -10.03 -15.95
C GLY A 414 14.03 -9.83 -14.76
N CYS A 415 13.47 -9.97 -13.56
CA CYS A 415 14.22 -10.01 -12.31
C CYS A 415 13.73 -11.26 -11.55
N PRO A 416 14.58 -12.27 -11.28
CA PRO A 416 14.20 -13.50 -10.58
C PRO A 416 13.47 -13.26 -9.25
N SER A 417 13.84 -12.17 -8.55
CA SER A 417 13.25 -11.77 -7.28
C SER A 417 11.87 -11.10 -7.39
N ILE A 418 11.38 -10.83 -8.61
CA ILE A 418 10.12 -10.13 -8.87
C ILE A 418 9.12 -11.04 -9.59
N SER A 419 7.85 -10.92 -9.20
CA SER A 419 6.74 -11.67 -9.76
C SER A 419 6.63 -11.50 -11.29
N LYS A 420 6.72 -12.62 -12.04
CA LYS A 420 6.51 -12.62 -13.51
C LYS A 420 5.14 -12.08 -13.93
N PRO A 421 4.03 -12.41 -13.25
CA PRO A 421 2.73 -11.77 -13.47
C PRO A 421 2.80 -10.23 -13.38
N PHE A 422 3.45 -9.69 -12.35
CA PHE A 422 3.60 -8.25 -12.18
C PHE A 422 4.38 -7.59 -13.32
N ILE A 423 5.50 -8.19 -13.75
CA ILE A 423 6.27 -7.67 -14.90
C ILE A 423 5.42 -7.69 -16.19
N SER A 424 4.60 -8.73 -16.38
CA SER A 424 3.70 -8.83 -17.54
C SER A 424 2.64 -7.73 -17.54
N LEU A 425 2.12 -7.36 -16.37
CA LEU A 425 1.19 -6.24 -16.19
C LEU A 425 1.84 -4.91 -16.59
N LEU A 426 3.06 -4.65 -16.09
CA LEU A 426 3.82 -3.44 -16.43
C LEU A 426 4.08 -3.34 -17.93
N GLN A 427 4.48 -4.43 -18.58
CA GLN A 427 4.68 -4.45 -20.03
C GLN A 427 3.40 -4.08 -20.80
N GLU A 428 2.25 -4.58 -20.35
CA GLU A 428 0.97 -4.27 -20.99
C GLU A 428 0.60 -2.79 -20.83
N TRP A 429 0.77 -2.23 -19.64
CA TRP A 429 0.53 -0.80 -19.41
C TRP A 429 1.50 0.11 -20.18
N VAL A 430 2.76 -0.30 -20.35
CA VAL A 430 3.72 0.40 -21.23
C VAL A 430 3.20 0.39 -22.67
N ARG A 431 2.79 -0.77 -23.19
CA ARG A 431 2.23 -0.87 -24.57
C ARG A 431 0.98 -0.02 -24.74
N ILE A 432 0.08 -0.02 -23.75
CA ILE A 432 -1.12 0.81 -23.76
C ILE A 432 -0.74 2.29 -23.84
N GLY A 433 0.18 2.76 -23.00
CA GLY A 433 0.64 4.14 -23.00
C GLY A 433 1.29 4.56 -24.32
N CYS A 434 2.21 3.75 -24.87
CA CYS A 434 2.89 4.05 -26.13
C CYS A 434 1.99 3.98 -27.36
N SER A 435 0.88 3.23 -27.30
CA SER A 435 -0.01 3.05 -28.45
C SER A 435 -0.89 4.26 -28.77
N GLY A 436 -0.93 5.28 -27.89
CA GLY A 436 -1.84 6.41 -28.01
C GLY A 436 -3.33 6.04 -27.88
N LYS A 437 -3.65 4.77 -27.55
CA LYS A 437 -5.02 4.26 -27.40
C LYS A 437 -5.75 4.85 -26.20
N THR A 438 -5.01 5.39 -25.24
CA THR A 438 -5.58 6.16 -24.14
C THR A 438 -5.57 7.63 -24.56
N SER A 439 -6.75 8.15 -24.93
CA SER A 439 -6.88 9.59 -25.14
C SER A 439 -6.58 10.35 -23.84
N ILE A 440 -6.18 11.61 -23.95
CA ILE A 440 -5.98 12.50 -22.79
C ILE A 440 -7.25 12.53 -21.93
N ASP A 441 -8.43 12.53 -22.56
CA ASP A 441 -9.72 12.54 -21.86
C ASP A 441 -9.97 11.22 -21.11
N LYS A 442 -9.59 10.07 -21.69
CA LYS A 442 -9.70 8.78 -21.00
C LYS A 442 -8.70 8.66 -19.85
N PHE A 443 -7.50 9.19 -20.01
CA PHE A 443 -6.53 9.27 -18.92
C PHE A 443 -7.04 10.17 -17.79
N ARG A 444 -7.63 11.31 -18.14
CA ARG A 444 -8.27 12.23 -17.21
C ARG A 444 -9.40 11.57 -16.44
N GLN A 445 -10.31 10.88 -17.12
CA GLN A 445 -11.39 10.13 -16.50
C GLN A 445 -10.85 9.05 -15.55
N ASN A 446 -9.80 8.31 -15.95
CA ASN A 446 -9.17 7.32 -15.06
C ASN A 446 -8.58 7.96 -13.81
N LEU A 447 -7.96 9.15 -13.93
CA LEU A 447 -7.47 9.90 -12.78
C LEU A 447 -8.61 10.35 -11.89
N GLU A 448 -9.69 10.91 -12.44
CA GLU A 448 -10.86 11.29 -11.65
C GLU A 448 -11.47 10.08 -10.95
N GLU A 449 -11.76 8.99 -11.66
CA GLU A 449 -12.34 7.78 -11.07
C GLU A 449 -11.48 7.20 -9.93
N MET A 450 -10.17 7.37 -9.99
CA MET A 450 -9.25 6.83 -8.98
C MET A 450 -8.96 7.79 -7.82
N PHE A 451 -8.86 9.09 -8.09
CA PHE A 451 -8.42 10.14 -7.16
C PHE A 451 -9.57 11.07 -6.70
N ASN A 452 -10.80 10.92 -7.22
CA ASN A 452 -11.92 11.76 -6.78
C ASN A 452 -12.14 11.56 -5.28
N GLY A 453 -11.91 12.64 -4.52
CA GLY A 453 -12.01 12.67 -3.06
C GLY A 453 -10.78 12.17 -2.29
N ARG A 454 -9.74 11.63 -2.96
CA ARG A 454 -8.60 10.97 -2.29
C ARG A 454 -7.25 11.61 -2.56
N CYS A 455 -6.39 11.56 -1.55
CA CYS A 455 -4.96 11.78 -1.65
C CYS A 455 -4.30 10.45 -1.28
N PHE A 456 -3.46 9.85 -2.14
CA PHE A 456 -2.62 8.71 -1.70
C PHE A 456 -1.50 9.16 -0.76
N TYR A 457 -1.42 10.47 -0.53
CA TYR A 457 -0.51 11.13 0.38
C TYR A 457 -0.48 10.44 1.73
N LEU A 458 0.74 10.09 2.14
CA LEU A 458 0.98 9.41 3.39
C LEU A 458 1.33 10.41 4.50
N THR A 459 0.74 10.27 5.69
CA THR A 459 1.30 10.92 6.90
C THR A 459 2.39 10.01 7.46
N LYS A 460 3.61 10.55 7.61
CA LYS A 460 4.75 9.79 8.12
C LYS A 460 4.64 9.71 9.64
N GLN A 461 4.16 8.59 10.17
CA GLN A 461 4.21 8.34 11.61
C GLN A 461 5.55 7.69 11.99
N ASN A 462 6.13 8.17 13.10
CA ASN A 462 7.34 7.72 13.79
C ASN A 462 8.19 6.62 13.12
N ARG A 463 9.40 6.99 12.67
CA ARG A 463 10.43 6.05 12.22
C ARG A 463 10.71 5.02 13.32
N GLN A 464 10.45 3.75 13.04
CA GLN A 464 11.17 2.65 13.69
C GLN A 464 12.28 2.21 12.73
N ASP A 465 13.53 2.30 13.19
CA ASP A 465 14.70 1.85 12.45
C ASP A 465 14.65 0.33 12.25
N THR A 466 14.01 -0.10 11.17
CA THR A 466 13.96 -1.51 10.80
C THR A 466 15.07 -1.75 9.77
N VAL A 467 16.03 -2.60 10.13
CA VAL A 467 17.20 -2.90 9.29
C VAL A 467 16.76 -3.74 8.09
N PHE A 468 16.76 -3.12 6.89
CA PHE A 468 16.31 -3.69 5.61
C PHE A 468 17.26 -4.78 5.01
N CYS A 469 18.11 -5.43 5.80
CA CYS A 469 19.22 -6.22 5.26
C CYS A 469 18.85 -7.62 4.74
N ASN A 470 17.66 -8.16 5.03
CA ASN A 470 17.34 -9.57 4.77
C ASN A 470 16.75 -9.87 3.38
N GLY A 471 16.46 -8.85 2.56
CA GLY A 471 15.82 -9.00 1.24
C GLY A 471 16.70 -8.71 0.02
N LEU A 472 17.98 -8.33 0.22
CA LEU A 472 18.88 -7.94 -0.87
C LEU A 472 19.39 -9.18 -1.65
N PRO A 473 19.19 -9.26 -2.97
CA PRO A 473 19.86 -10.27 -3.77
C PRO A 473 21.38 -9.99 -3.77
N GLY A 474 22.18 -10.91 -3.21
CA GLY A 474 23.59 -11.08 -3.58
C GLY A 474 24.67 -10.27 -2.85
N LEU A 475 24.48 -9.82 -1.59
CA LEU A 475 25.62 -9.25 -0.83
C LEU A 475 26.53 -10.31 -0.17
N ASN A 476 26.08 -11.58 -0.08
CA ASN A 476 26.79 -12.66 0.62
C ASN A 476 27.63 -13.60 -0.27
N SER A 477 27.74 -13.32 -1.57
CA SER A 477 28.63 -14.06 -2.46
C SER A 477 29.67 -13.13 -3.03
N THR A 478 30.93 -13.49 -2.81
CA THR A 478 32.17 -12.90 -3.32
C THR A 478 31.97 -12.05 -4.57
N ILE A 479 32.32 -10.77 -4.48
CA ILE A 479 32.33 -9.79 -5.57
C ILE A 479 32.91 -10.45 -6.83
N LYS A 480 32.05 -10.83 -7.76
CA LYS A 480 32.45 -11.05 -9.16
C LYS A 480 32.15 -9.75 -9.89
N MET A 481 33.23 -9.02 -10.19
CA MET A 481 33.17 -7.89 -11.10
C MET A 481 32.64 -8.32 -12.47
N ARG A 482 31.87 -7.40 -13.04
CA ARG A 482 31.15 -7.34 -14.32
C ARG A 482 31.76 -8.14 -15.49
N GLU A 483 30.89 -8.88 -16.20
CA GLU A 483 31.01 -9.07 -17.66
C GLU A 483 30.01 -8.13 -18.36
N SER A 484 30.50 -7.43 -19.37
CA SER A 484 29.84 -6.28 -20.02
C SER A 484 28.65 -6.68 -20.89
N VAL A 485 27.48 -6.12 -20.62
CA VAL A 485 26.41 -5.92 -21.61
C VAL A 485 25.97 -4.45 -21.51
N ASP A 486 26.01 -3.74 -22.63
CA ASP A 486 25.51 -2.37 -22.76
C ASP A 486 23.99 -2.37 -22.58
N ILE A 487 23.55 -2.02 -21.37
CA ILE A 487 22.18 -1.67 -21.01
C ILE A 487 22.19 -0.15 -20.82
N PRO A 488 21.17 0.60 -21.27
CA PRO A 488 21.13 2.04 -21.03
C PRO A 488 21.25 2.32 -19.54
N ARG A 489 22.04 3.36 -19.20
CA ARG A 489 22.24 3.79 -17.83
C ARG A 489 20.87 4.03 -17.17
N LEU A 490 20.76 3.68 -15.89
CA LEU A 490 19.60 3.91 -14.99
C LEU A 490 18.88 5.28 -15.17
N PRO A 491 19.54 6.39 -15.57
CA PRO A 491 18.88 7.69 -15.80
C PRO A 491 17.79 7.72 -16.89
N SER A 492 17.72 6.73 -17.79
CA SER A 492 16.76 6.74 -18.92
C SER A 492 15.34 6.27 -18.56
N LEU A 493 15.16 5.61 -17.41
CA LEU A 493 13.87 5.09 -16.93
C LEU A 493 13.24 5.93 -15.83
N LEU A 494 14.02 6.85 -15.24
CA LEU A 494 13.62 7.75 -14.16
C LEU A 494 13.68 9.20 -14.64
N GLY A 495 13.12 9.46 -15.83
CA GLY A 495 13.02 10.78 -16.45
C GLY A 495 12.07 11.73 -15.70
N LEU A 496 12.18 11.83 -14.37
CA LEU A 496 11.44 12.78 -13.54
C LEU A 496 11.63 14.22 -14.05
N LYS A 497 12.78 14.54 -14.65
CA LYS A 497 13.08 15.85 -15.23
C LYS A 497 12.16 16.19 -16.40
N SER A 498 11.96 15.24 -17.32
CA SER A 498 10.98 15.40 -18.42
C SER A 498 9.55 15.40 -17.90
N VAL A 499 9.27 14.61 -16.86
CA VAL A 499 7.96 14.44 -16.19
C VAL A 499 7.51 15.69 -15.43
N ILE A 500 8.41 16.33 -14.69
CA ILE A 500 8.15 17.58 -13.96
C ILE A 500 8.09 18.76 -14.95
N CYS A 501 9.01 18.84 -15.92
CA CYS A 501 8.98 19.91 -16.93
C CYS A 501 7.75 19.83 -17.87
N LEU A 502 7.19 18.64 -18.15
CA LEU A 502 6.00 18.53 -19.02
C LEU A 502 4.69 18.98 -18.35
N VAL A 503 4.62 18.94 -17.01
CA VAL A 503 3.38 19.23 -16.27
C VAL A 503 3.40 20.59 -15.58
N LEU A 504 4.57 21.18 -15.36
CA LEU A 504 4.67 22.57 -14.87
C LEU A 504 4.68 23.61 -15.99
N VAL A 505 4.93 23.21 -17.24
CA VAL A 505 5.09 24.11 -18.40
C VAL A 505 3.91 24.02 -19.40
N ARG A 506 2.94 23.15 -19.16
CA ARG A 506 1.66 23.07 -19.90
C ARG A 506 0.49 23.08 -18.94
#